data_AF-A0A0Q9P772-F1
#
_entry.id   AF-A0A0Q9P772-F1
#
_cell.length_a   1.000
_cell.length_b   1.000
_cell.length_c   1.000
_cell.angle_alpha   90.00
_cell.angle_beta   90.00
_cell.angle_gamma   90.00
#
_symmetry.space_group_name_H-M   'P 1'
#
loop_
_entity.id
_entity.type
_entity.pdbx_description
1 polymer ?
#
loop_
_entity_poly.entity_id
_entity_poly.type
_entity_poly.pdbx_seq_one_letter_code
_entity_poly.pdbx_strand_id
1 'polypeptide(L)'
;MSQLPGVAVQDVAASLYIHPFMLSRWRKQAREGEIMTKGVTVDPAVSAELKELRRVKKAYEQLKIEHDVLKKAIAFTSARKANALPSSSSSRKPSR
;
A
#
# COMPACT_ATOMS: atom_id res chain seq x y z
N MET A 1 16.77 15.65 4.31
CA MET A 1 17.36 15.06 3.09
C MET A 1 18.68 15.73 2.72
N SER A 2 18.75 17.04 2.50
CA SER A 2 20.02 17.75 2.17
C SER A 2 20.95 18.10 3.36
N GLN A 3 20.52 17.81 4.60
CA GLN A 3 21.30 18.04 5.83
C GLN A 3 22.00 16.77 6.34
N LEU A 4 21.83 15.65 5.64
CA LEU A 4 22.48 14.40 6.00
C LEU A 4 23.98 14.46 5.66
N PRO A 5 24.87 13.95 6.53
CA PRO A 5 26.29 13.89 6.24
C PRO A 5 26.54 13.02 5.00
N GLY A 6 27.39 13.50 4.08
CA GLY A 6 27.72 12.80 2.83
C GLY A 6 26.80 13.09 1.63
N VAL A 7 25.74 13.89 1.79
CA VAL A 7 24.85 14.27 0.68
C VAL A 7 25.30 15.60 0.06
N ALA A 8 25.69 15.59 -1.22
CA ALA A 8 26.05 16.82 -1.92
C ALA A 8 24.80 17.64 -2.26
N VAL A 9 24.91 18.96 -2.14
CA VAL A 9 23.82 19.90 -2.47
C VAL A 9 23.44 19.81 -3.96
N GLN A 10 24.43 19.51 -4.82
CA GLN A 10 24.25 19.37 -6.26
C GLN A 10 23.32 18.20 -6.60
N ASP A 11 23.53 17.04 -5.99
CA ASP A 11 22.73 15.84 -6.25
C ASP A 11 21.26 16.04 -5.84
N VAL A 12 21.04 16.66 -4.67
CA VAL A 12 19.68 16.95 -4.21
C VAL A 12 19.02 17.98 -5.10
N ALA A 13 19.75 19.02 -5.53
CA ALA A 13 19.22 20.04 -6.42
C ALA A 13 18.84 19.46 -7.80
N ALA A 14 19.66 18.56 -8.34
CA ALA A 14 19.38 17.85 -9.57
C ALA A 14 18.13 16.97 -9.46
N SER A 15 17.97 16.22 -8.36
CA SER A 15 16.77 15.39 -8.16
C SER A 15 15.48 16.19 -8.03
N LEU A 16 15.57 17.41 -7.51
CA LEU A 16 14.46 18.34 -7.35
C LEU A 16 14.26 19.24 -8.59
N TYR A 17 15.08 19.08 -9.63
CA TYR A 17 15.09 19.93 -10.83
C TYR A 17 15.18 21.43 -10.51
N ILE A 18 15.97 21.78 -9.50
CA ILE A 18 16.23 23.16 -9.09
C ILE A 18 17.71 23.50 -9.23
N HIS A 19 18.02 24.78 -9.40
CA HIS A 19 19.41 25.22 -9.41
C HIS A 19 20.05 25.06 -8.01
N PRO A 20 21.30 24.57 -7.87
CA PRO A 20 21.95 24.36 -6.56
C PRO A 20 21.98 25.61 -5.66
N PHE A 21 22.09 26.80 -6.26
CA PHE A 21 22.00 28.07 -5.54
C PHE A 21 20.68 28.25 -4.80
N MET A 22 19.55 27.83 -5.39
CA MET A 22 18.23 27.95 -4.77
C MET A 22 18.16 27.12 -3.50
N LEU A 23 18.68 25.90 -3.53
CA LEU A 23 18.72 25.02 -2.37
C LEU A 23 19.60 25.60 -1.25
N SER A 24 20.74 26.18 -1.59
CA SER A 24 21.61 26.89 -0.63
C SER A 24 20.94 28.13 -0.03
N ARG A 25 20.24 28.92 -0.86
CA ARG A 25 19.47 30.09 -0.42
C ARG A 25 18.35 29.70 0.54
N TRP A 26 17.55 28.69 0.20
CA TRP A 26 16.48 28.21 1.06
C TRP A 26 17.01 27.61 2.37
N ARG A 27 18.18 26.96 2.37
CA ARG A 27 18.86 26.54 3.61
C ARG A 27 19.25 27.72 4.51
N LYS A 28 19.63 28.85 3.92
CA LYS A 28 19.95 30.07 4.67
C LYS A 28 18.68 30.66 5.29
N GLN A 29 17.65 30.86 4.47
CA GLN A 29 16.36 31.42 4.92
C GLN A 29 15.64 30.51 5.94
N ALA A 30 15.79 29.20 5.82
CA ALA A 30 15.33 28.20 6.79
C ALA A 30 16.03 28.33 8.16
N ARG A 31 17.33 28.64 8.19
CA ARG A 31 18.11 28.86 9.43
C ARG A 31 17.79 30.22 10.06
N GLU A 32 17.54 31.22 9.22
CA GLU A 32 17.19 32.58 9.62
C GLU A 32 15.71 32.70 10.03
N GLY A 33 14.94 31.63 9.91
CA GLY A 33 13.53 31.58 10.33
C GLY A 33 12.56 32.28 9.38
N GLU A 34 13.03 32.75 8.23
CA GLU A 34 12.22 33.42 7.20
C GLU A 34 11.33 32.42 6.44
N ILE A 35 11.77 31.17 6.31
CA ILE A 35 10.95 30.06 5.83
C ILE A 35 10.51 29.23 7.04
N MET A 36 9.21 29.00 7.17
CA MET A 36 8.67 28.08 8.17
C MET A 36 9.17 26.65 7.90
N THR A 37 10.17 26.22 8.66
CA THR A 37 10.80 24.89 8.57
C THR A 37 10.16 23.85 9.47
N LYS A 38 9.38 24.30 10.45
CA LYS A 38 8.59 23.41 11.30
C LYS A 38 7.48 22.86 10.42
N GLY A 39 7.49 21.53 10.25
CA GLY A 39 6.62 20.81 9.35
C GLY A 39 5.20 21.33 9.43
N VAL A 40 4.53 21.37 8.27
CA VAL A 40 3.10 21.69 8.15
C VAL A 40 2.42 21.13 9.39
N THR A 41 1.85 22.00 10.21
CA THR A 41 1.08 21.59 11.38
C THR A 41 -0.12 20.84 10.85
N VAL A 42 0.05 19.54 10.63
CA VAL A 42 -1.05 18.65 10.33
C VAL A 42 -1.89 18.70 11.59
N ASP A 43 -3.13 19.17 11.43
CA ASP A 43 -4.09 19.21 12.51
C ASP A 43 -4.08 17.85 13.22
N PRO A 44 -3.91 17.81 14.56
CA PRO A 44 -3.94 16.59 15.33
C PRO A 44 -5.14 15.67 14.96
N ALA A 45 -6.28 16.25 14.62
CA ALA A 45 -7.46 15.53 14.13
C ALA A 45 -7.17 14.76 12.83
N VAL A 46 -6.60 15.42 11.83
CA VAL A 46 -6.23 14.82 10.53
C VAL A 46 -5.16 13.72 10.71
N SER A 47 -4.25 13.90 11.68
CA SER A 47 -3.24 12.89 11.98
C SER A 47 -3.84 11.61 12.59
N ALA A 48 -4.88 11.76 13.42
CA ALA A 48 -5.61 10.64 14.03
C ALA A 48 -6.43 9.89 12.97
N GLU A 49 -7.13 10.62 12.10
CA GLU A 49 -7.87 10.05 10.97
C GLU A 49 -6.95 9.25 10.03
N LEU A 50 -5.78 9.81 9.70
CA LEU A 50 -4.81 9.12 8.85
C LEU A 50 -4.29 7.82 9.49
N LYS A 51 -4.15 7.80 10.82
CA LYS A 51 -3.74 6.62 11.58
C LYS A 51 -4.83 5.55 11.54
N GLU A 52 -6.09 5.93 11.72
CA GLU A 52 -7.21 4.99 11.62
C GLU A 52 -7.39 4.45 10.20
N LEU A 53 -7.27 5.29 9.16
CA LEU A 53 -7.28 4.86 7.77
C LEU A 53 -6.20 3.81 7.48
N ARG A 54 -4.99 4.00 8.00
CA ARG A 54 -3.90 3.01 7.86
C ARG A 54 -4.22 1.69 8.55
N ARG A 55 -4.84 1.74 9.74
CA ARG A 55 -5.26 0.53 10.48
C ARG A 55 -6.33 -0.24 9.71
N VAL A 56 -7.38 0.45 9.26
CA VAL A 56 -8.49 -0.14 8.50
C VAL A 56 -7.99 -0.75 7.20
N LYS A 57 -7.13 -0.05 6.46
CA LYS A 57 -6.56 -0.57 5.21
C LYS A 57 -5.78 -1.87 5.42
N LYS A 58 -4.94 -1.93 6.47
CA LYS A 58 -4.17 -3.14 6.80
C LYS A 58 -5.09 -4.30 7.18
N ALA A 59 -6.13 -4.04 7.97
CA ALA A 59 -7.11 -5.07 8.35
C ALA A 59 -7.89 -5.58 7.13
N TYR A 60 -8.25 -4.69 6.20
CA TYR A 60 -8.93 -5.06 4.96
C TYR A 60 -8.06 -5.93 4.05
N GLU A 61 -6.77 -5.60 3.89
CA GLU A 61 -5.82 -6.40 3.12
C GLU A 61 -5.64 -7.80 3.71
N GLN A 62 -5.52 -7.90 5.04
CA GLN A 62 -5.46 -9.17 5.76
C GLN A 62 -6.74 -10.00 5.52
N LEU A 63 -7.90 -9.39 5.70
CA LEU A 63 -9.20 -10.05 5.52
C LEU A 63 -9.39 -10.54 4.09
N LYS A 64 -8.93 -9.77 3.10
CA LYS A 64 -8.98 -10.15 1.68
C LYS A 64 -8.16 -11.42 1.41
N ILE A 65 -6.96 -11.51 1.98
CA ILE A 65 -6.11 -12.70 1.87
C ILE A 65 -6.79 -13.90 2.52
N GLU A 66 -7.29 -13.76 3.75
CA GLU A 66 -7.99 -14.84 4.45
C GLU A 66 -9.19 -15.35 3.65
N HIS A 67 -10.01 -14.43 3.13
CA HIS A 67 -11.16 -14.77 2.32
C HIS A 67 -10.77 -15.48 1.01
N ASP A 68 -9.70 -15.06 0.35
CA ASP A 68 -9.21 -15.73 -0.86
C ASP A 68 -8.70 -17.15 -0.56
N VAL A 69 -8.04 -17.36 0.59
CA VAL A 69 -7.63 -18.69 1.06
C VAL A 69 -8.85 -19.56 1.33
N LEU A 70 -9.85 -19.05 2.04
CA LEU A 70 -11.10 -19.79 2.32
C LEU A 70 -11.82 -20.17 1.03
N LYS A 71 -11.94 -19.26 0.06
CA LYS A 71 -12.52 -19.55 -1.25
C LYS A 71 -11.78 -20.68 -1.98
N LYS A 72 -10.44 -20.64 -1.98
CA LYS A 72 -9.62 -21.70 -2.58
C LYS A 72 -9.82 -23.05 -1.87
N ALA A 73 -9.92 -23.06 -0.54
CA ALA A 73 -10.19 -24.28 0.22
C ALA A 73 -11.57 -24.88 -0.10
N ILE A 74 -12.60 -24.04 -0.21
CA ILE A 74 -13.96 -24.47 -0.61
C ILE A 74 -13.94 -25.02 -2.04
N ALA A 75 -13.27 -24.34 -2.98
CA ALA A 75 -13.12 -24.82 -4.36
C ALA A 75 -12.41 -26.18 -4.41
N PHE A 76 -11.32 -26.34 -3.64
CA PHE A 76 -10.57 -27.59 -3.59
C PHE A 76 -11.38 -28.77 -3.02
N THR A 77 -12.10 -28.54 -1.91
CA THR A 77 -12.92 -29.57 -1.26
C THR A 77 -14.15 -29.94 -2.09
N SER A 78 -14.81 -28.96 -2.72
CA SER A 78 -15.93 -29.21 -3.63
C SER A 78 -15.51 -29.97 -4.89
N ALA A 79 -14.38 -29.63 -5.51
CA ALA A 79 -13.83 -30.37 -6.65
C ALA A 79 -13.51 -31.82 -6.29
N ARG A 80 -12.91 -32.07 -5.12
CA ARG A 80 -12.69 -33.43 -4.60
C ARG A 80 -14.01 -34.19 -4.39
N LYS A 81 -15.03 -33.54 -3.82
CA LYS A 81 -16.34 -34.16 -3.61
C LYS A 81 -17.01 -34.54 -4.94
N ALA A 82 -16.91 -33.69 -5.96
CA ALA A 82 -17.41 -33.99 -7.31
C ALA A 82 -16.70 -35.21 -7.92
N ASN A 83 -15.37 -35.30 -7.77
CA ASN A 83 -14.57 -36.40 -8.32
C ASN A 83 -14.69 -37.71 -7.51
N ALA A 84 -15.02 -37.65 -6.22
CA ALA A 84 -15.19 -38.81 -5.35
C ALA A 84 -16.61 -39.40 -5.39
N LEU A 85 -17.57 -38.69 -5.96
CA LEU A 85 -18.91 -39.23 -6.20
C LEU A 85 -18.84 -40.18 -7.40
N PRO A 86 -19.32 -41.44 -7.28
CA PRO A 86 -19.42 -42.31 -8.43
C PRO A 86 -20.36 -41.66 -9.44
N SER A 87 -19.87 -41.48 -10.67
CA SER A 87 -20.66 -40.99 -11.79
C SER A 87 -21.87 -41.89 -11.97
N SER A 88 -23.06 -41.42 -11.57
CA SER A 88 -24.30 -42.07 -11.93
C SER A 88 -24.58 -41.76 -13.40
N SER A 89 -24.02 -42.58 -14.30
CA SER A 89 -24.49 -42.59 -15.68
C SER A 89 -25.95 -43.02 -15.66
N SER A 90 -26.87 -42.06 -15.82
CA SER A 90 -28.27 -42.36 -16.11
C SER A 90 -28.29 -43.14 -17.43
N SER A 91 -28.43 -44.46 -17.33
CA SER A 91 -28.63 -45.32 -18.48
C SER A 91 -29.96 -44.94 -19.11
N ARG A 92 -29.90 -44.19 -20.22
CA ARG A 92 -31.06 -43.99 -21.09
C ARG A 92 -31.51 -45.38 -21.54
N LYS A 93 -32.68 -45.82 -21.07
CA LYS A 93 -33.31 -47.06 -21.53
C LYS A 93 -33.62 -46.90 -23.02
N PRO A 94 -33.24 -47.86 -23.89
CA PRO A 94 -33.66 -47.82 -25.28
C PRO A 94 -35.15 -48.13 -25.34
N SER A 95 -35.94 -47.21 -25.89
CA SER A 95 -37.34 -47.44 -26.24
C SER A 95 -37.38 -48.42 -27.42
N ARG A 96 -38.13 -49.52 -27.27
CA ARG A 96 -38.44 -50.49 -28.32
C ARG A 96 -39.77 -50.16 -28.97
#